data_AF-A0A7W2YAL5-F1
#
_entry.id   AF-A0A7W2YAL5-F1
#
_cell.length_a   1.000
_cell.length_b   1.000
_cell.length_c   1.000
_cell.angle_alpha   90.00
_cell.angle_beta   90.00
_cell.angle_gamma   90.00
#
_symmetry.space_group_name_H-M   'P 1'
#
loop_
_entity.id
_entity.type
_entity.pdbx_description
1 polymer ?
#
loop_
_entity_poly.entity_id
_entity_poly.type
_entity_poly.pdbx_seq_one_letter_code
_entity_poly.pdbx_strand_id
1 'polypeptide(L)'
;MVEIIETVNVSDELVFNVAQLHKKGYVIALDDYDFESKWEVFFPYISIIKVDIEQVTFTQIEGLKKRLLSTNSHIKIIAERIETNQQYQQFKALAIDYYQGYFFTNPK
;
A
#
# COMPACT_ATOMS: atom_id res chain seq x y z
N MET A 1 -6.78 8.51 8.76
CA MET A 1 -5.85 7.41 8.43
C MET A 1 -4.57 7.65 9.19
N VAL A 2 -3.87 6.59 9.59
CA VAL A 2 -2.50 6.65 10.11
C VAL A 2 -1.60 5.96 9.09
N GLU A 3 -0.46 6.56 8.77
CA GLU A 3 0.52 6.02 7.82
C GLU A 3 1.79 5.67 8.58
N ILE A 4 2.33 4.48 8.30
CA ILE A 4 3.64 4.05 8.77
C ILE A 4 4.60 4.30 7.61
N ILE A 5 5.54 5.23 7.80
CA ILE A 5 6.55 5.57 6.79
C ILE A 5 7.66 4.51 6.78
N GLU A 6 8.19 4.26 5.58
CA GLU A 6 9.18 3.27 5.20
C GLU A 6 10.53 3.41 5.94
N THR A 7 10.84 4.61 6.43
CA THR A 7 12.07 4.92 7.19
C THR A 7 12.02 4.50 8.66
N VAL A 8 10.86 4.10 9.18
CA VAL A 8 10.71 3.69 10.58
C VAL A 8 11.22 2.27 10.80
N ASN A 9 12.00 2.08 11.86
CA ASN A 9 12.43 0.76 12.29
C ASN A 9 11.28 -0.01 12.97
N VAL A 10 11.11 -1.26 12.58
CA VAL A 10 10.14 -2.18 13.20
C VAL A 10 10.61 -2.55 14.60
N SER A 11 9.78 -2.27 15.60
CA SER A 11 10.00 -2.63 17.00
C SER A 11 8.73 -3.19 17.63
N ASP A 12 8.87 -3.95 18.71
CA ASP A 12 7.72 -4.51 19.43
C ASP A 12 6.76 -3.43 19.94
N GLU A 13 7.31 -2.28 20.37
CA GLU A 13 6.53 -1.12 20.80
C GLU A 13 5.69 -0.55 19.65
N LEU A 14 6.28 -0.43 18.46
CA LEU A 14 5.57 0.05 17.28
C LEU A 14 4.46 -0.92 16.88
N VAL A 15 4.73 -2.22 16.84
CA VAL A 15 3.74 -3.26 16.54
C VAL A 15 2.59 -3.21 17.54
N PHE A 16 2.89 -3.07 18.83
CA PHE A 16 1.87 -2.92 19.86
C PHE A 16 0.99 -1.69 19.61
N ASN A 17 1.58 -0.53 19.34
CA ASN A 17 0.85 0.71 19.11
C ASN A 17 -0.03 0.64 17.85
N VAL A 18 0.47 0.07 16.75
CA VAL A 18 -0.29 -0.16 15.52
C VAL A 18 -1.48 -1.08 15.78
N ALA A 19 -1.28 -2.17 16.52
CA ALA A 19 -2.38 -3.06 16.91
C ALA A 19 -3.44 -2.36 17.76
N GLN A 20 -3.05 -1.46 18.66
CA GLN A 20 -4.00 -0.66 19.45
C GLN A 20 -4.80 0.32 18.58
N LEU A 21 -4.15 0.98 17.61
CA LEU A 21 -4.83 1.86 16.66
C LEU A 21 -5.84 1.09 15.81
N HIS A 22 -5.46 -0.09 15.32
CA HIS A 22 -6.36 -0.96 14.57
C HIS A 22 -7.59 -1.35 15.41
N LYS A 23 -7.38 -1.76 16.69
CA LYS A 23 -8.49 -2.07 17.62
C LYS A 23 -9.43 -0.89 17.87
N LYS A 24 -8.94 0.34 17.77
CA LYS A 24 -9.74 1.57 17.89
C LYS A 24 -10.48 1.93 16.60
N GLY A 25 -10.32 1.15 15.52
CA GLY A 25 -11.00 1.36 14.25
C GLY A 25 -10.30 2.34 13.30
N TYR A 26 -9.01 2.62 13.52
CA TYR A 26 -8.24 3.44 12.58
C TYR A 26 -7.94 2.66 11.30
N VAL A 27 -8.08 3.33 10.16
CA VAL A 27 -7.50 2.87 8.89
C VAL A 27 -5.99 3.13 8.94
N ILE A 28 -5.20 2.06 8.81
CA ILE A 28 -3.74 2.11 8.87
C ILE A 28 -3.18 1.75 7.50
N ALA A 29 -2.22 2.53 7.01
CA ALA A 29 -1.51 2.28 5.78
C ALA A 29 -0.01 2.06 6.00
N LEU A 30 0.59 1.20 5.18
CA LEU A 30 2.04 1.23 4.92
C LEU A 30 2.29 2.19 3.76
N ASP A 31 3.11 3.20 4.00
CA ASP A 31 3.53 4.19 3.00
C ASP A 31 4.79 3.72 2.28
N ASP A 32 4.96 4.11 1.01
CA ASP A 32 6.12 3.79 0.16
C ASP A 32 6.66 2.35 0.34
N TYR A 33 5.78 1.35 0.21
CA TYR A 33 6.08 -0.05 0.53
C TYR A 33 7.24 -0.62 -0.32
N ASP A 34 8.36 -0.88 0.36
CA ASP A 34 9.66 -1.33 -0.20
C ASP A 34 9.76 -2.86 -0.43
N PHE A 35 8.69 -3.62 -0.15
CA PHE A 35 8.65 -5.09 -0.24
C PHE A 35 9.57 -5.85 0.72
N GLU A 36 10.11 -5.20 1.75
CA GLU A 36 10.87 -5.89 2.78
C GLU A 36 9.96 -6.74 3.69
N SER A 37 10.46 -7.90 4.11
CA SER A 37 9.71 -8.84 4.96
C SER A 37 9.47 -8.30 6.37
N LYS A 38 10.24 -7.28 6.81
CA LYS A 38 10.07 -6.63 8.13
C LYS A 38 8.65 -6.14 8.36
N TRP A 39 7.93 -5.78 7.30
CA TRP A 39 6.57 -5.23 7.36
C TRP A 39 5.49 -6.28 7.60
N GLU A 40 5.77 -7.56 7.38
CA GLU A 40 4.74 -8.62 7.42
C GLU A 40 4.08 -8.74 8.79
N VAL A 41 4.80 -8.37 9.86
CA VAL A 41 4.25 -8.33 11.24
C VAL A 41 3.06 -7.39 11.38
N PHE A 42 2.96 -6.36 10.53
CA PHE A 42 1.86 -5.39 10.57
C PHE A 42 0.63 -5.84 9.79
N PHE A 43 0.75 -6.80 8.84
CA PHE A 43 -0.32 -7.16 7.91
C PHE A 43 -1.68 -7.45 8.56
N PRO A 44 -1.76 -8.09 9.76
CA PRO A 44 -3.03 -8.27 10.45
C PRO A 44 -3.77 -6.98 10.85
N TYR A 45 -3.08 -5.84 10.82
CA TYR A 45 -3.55 -4.53 11.29
C TYR A 45 -3.62 -3.48 10.17
N ILE A 46 -3.10 -3.80 8.99
CA ILE A 46 -3.04 -2.89 7.85
C ILE A 46 -4.33 -2.97 7.05
N SER A 47 -4.86 -1.82 6.66
CA SER A 47 -5.99 -1.71 5.74
C SER A 47 -5.55 -1.41 4.32
N ILE A 48 -4.44 -0.68 4.15
CA ILE A 48 -3.98 -0.16 2.87
C ILE A 48 -2.46 -0.34 2.73
N ILE A 49 -1.99 -0.75 1.56
CA ILE A 49 -0.59 -0.65 1.17
C ILE A 49 -0.48 0.35 0.02
N LYS A 50 0.36 1.36 0.20
CA LYS A 50 0.66 2.37 -0.81
C LYS A 50 1.97 2.00 -1.50
N VAL A 51 1.99 2.08 -2.83
CA VAL A 51 3.17 1.79 -3.65
C VAL A 51 3.43 2.94 -4.62
N ASP A 52 4.62 3.51 -4.54
CA ASP A 52 5.11 4.49 -5.51
C ASP A 52 5.53 3.78 -6.80
N ILE A 53 4.84 4.06 -7.91
CA ILE A 53 5.15 3.44 -9.21
C ILE A 53 6.52 3.80 -9.77
N GLU A 54 7.18 4.82 -9.22
CA GLU A 54 8.54 5.19 -9.59
C GLU A 54 9.60 4.32 -8.89
N GLN A 55 9.25 3.72 -7.75
CA GLN A 55 10.15 2.89 -6.94
C GLN A 55 9.93 1.39 -7.14
N VAL A 56 8.78 1.00 -7.72
CA VAL A 56 8.38 -0.40 -7.79
C VAL A 56 8.05 -0.80 -9.23
N THR A 57 8.29 -2.08 -9.54
CA THR A 57 7.94 -2.64 -10.85
C THR A 57 6.50 -3.13 -10.89
N PHE A 58 5.93 -3.17 -12.09
CA PHE A 58 4.62 -3.79 -12.35
C PHE A 58 4.53 -5.22 -11.79
N THR A 59 5.59 -6.02 -11.97
CA THR A 59 5.66 -7.41 -11.49
C THR A 59 5.64 -7.51 -9.97
N GLN A 60 6.27 -6.57 -9.26
CA GLN A 60 6.22 -6.54 -7.79
C GLN A 60 4.79 -6.29 -7.29
N ILE A 61 4.09 -5.31 -7.87
CA ILE A 61 2.69 -5.02 -7.50
C ILE A 61 1.79 -6.23 -7.85
N GLU A 62 2.00 -6.85 -9.01
CA GLU A 62 1.26 -8.06 -9.39
C GLU A 62 1.47 -9.20 -8.38
N GLY A 63 2.71 -9.42 -7.94
CA GLY A 63 3.06 -10.41 -6.92
C GLY A 63 2.40 -10.12 -5.57
N LEU A 64 2.45 -8.86 -5.12
CA LEU A 64 1.77 -8.44 -3.89
C LEU A 64 0.26 -8.70 -3.97
N LYS A 65 -0.39 -8.31 -5.07
CA LYS A 65 -1.82 -8.55 -5.27
C LYS A 65 -2.15 -10.05 -5.20
N LYS A 66 -1.37 -10.90 -5.88
CA LYS A 66 -1.53 -12.37 -5.82
C LYS A 66 -1.39 -12.90 -4.40
N ARG A 67 -0.41 -12.41 -3.63
CA ARG A 67 -0.20 -12.78 -2.22
C ARG A 67 -1.36 -12.38 -1.31
N LEU A 68 -1.89 -11.17 -1.48
CA LEU A 68 -3.04 -10.71 -0.70
C LEU A 68 -4.30 -11.52 -1.00
N LEU A 69 -4.52 -11.86 -2.27
CA LEU A 69 -5.62 -12.74 -2.67
C LEU A 69 -5.47 -14.16 -2.09
N SER A 70 -4.28 -14.76 -2.15
CA SER A 70 -4.05 -16.12 -1.64
C SER A 70 -4.21 -16.25 -0.12
N THR A 71 -4.10 -15.14 0.60
CA THR A 71 -4.24 -15.09 2.06
C THR A 71 -5.63 -14.62 2.51
N ASN A 72 -6.57 -14.40 1.57
CA ASN A 72 -7.86 -13.77 1.81
C ASN A 72 -7.74 -12.46 2.60
N SER A 73 -6.66 -11.71 2.34
CA SER A 73 -6.43 -10.42 3.00
C SER A 73 -7.43 -9.38 2.50
N HIS A 74 -7.86 -8.52 3.41
CA HIS A 74 -8.73 -7.37 3.10
C HIS A 74 -7.94 -6.10 2.76
N ILE A 75 -6.60 -6.20 2.75
CA ILE A 75 -5.70 -5.09 2.44
C ILE A 75 -5.94 -4.64 1.00
N LYS A 76 -6.13 -3.33 0.84
CA LYS A 76 -6.26 -2.68 -0.47
C LYS A 76 -4.92 -2.08 -0.92
N ILE A 77 -4.70 -1.99 -2.22
CA ILE A 77 -3.48 -1.40 -2.80
C ILE A 77 -3.80 -0.05 -3.43
N ILE A 78 -2.98 0.96 -3.13
CA ILE A 78 -2.97 2.26 -3.82
C ILE A 78 -1.67 2.35 -4.64
N ALA A 79 -1.79 2.53 -5.96
CA ALA A 79 -0.67 2.97 -6.78
C ALA A 79 -0.60 4.50 -6.80
N GLU A 80 0.50 5.05 -6.31
CA GLU A 80 0.73 6.49 -6.20
C GLU A 80 1.57 7.03 -7.35
N ARG A 81 1.73 8.36 -7.42
CA ARG A 81 2.49 9.08 -8.46
C ARG A 81 2.10 8.74 -9.90
N ILE A 82 0.81 8.51 -10.13
CA ILE A 82 0.27 8.40 -11.49
C ILE A 82 0.18 9.80 -12.12
N GLU A 83 1.09 10.10 -13.05
CA GLU A 83 1.18 11.43 -13.69
C GLU A 83 0.56 11.46 -15.09
N THR A 84 0.51 10.32 -15.77
CA THR A 84 0.06 10.20 -17.16
C THR A 84 -1.03 9.15 -17.34
N ASN A 85 -1.85 9.32 -18.39
CA ASN A 85 -2.84 8.30 -18.78
C ASN A 85 -2.17 6.97 -19.13
N GLN A 86 -0.96 6.98 -19.70
CA GLN A 86 -0.24 5.76 -20.05
C GLN A 86 0.12 4.95 -18.79
N GLN A 87 0.67 5.61 -17.76
CA GLN A 87 0.91 4.98 -16.46
C GLN A 87 -0.39 4.43 -15.87
N TYR A 88 -1.47 5.23 -15.88
CA TYR A 88 -2.76 4.75 -15.40
C TYR A 88 -3.24 3.49 -16.14
N GLN A 89 -3.25 3.48 -17.48
CA GLN A 89 -3.69 2.29 -18.23
C GLN A 89 -2.81 1.07 -17.96
N GLN A 90 -1.50 1.28 -17.83
CA GLN A 90 -0.56 0.21 -17.48
C GLN A 90 -0.95 -0.42 -16.14
N PHE A 91 -1.00 0.36 -15.06
CA PHE A 91 -1.30 -0.18 -13.72
C PHE A 91 -2.78 -0.54 -13.52
N LYS A 92 -3.69 -0.03 -14.37
CA LYS A 92 -5.10 -0.46 -14.42
C LYS A 92 -5.24 -1.94 -14.77
N ALA A 93 -4.36 -2.47 -15.62
CA ALA A 93 -4.38 -3.88 -16.00
C ALA A 93 -4.15 -4.83 -14.81
N LEU A 94 -3.52 -4.36 -13.73
CA LEU A 94 -3.35 -5.15 -12.50
C LEU A 94 -4.66 -5.30 -11.71
N ALA A 95 -5.69 -4.51 -12.01
CA ALA A 95 -6.95 -4.47 -11.28
C ALA A 95 -6.77 -4.32 -9.75
N ILE A 96 -5.85 -3.45 -9.33
CA ILE A 96 -5.70 -3.02 -7.93
C ILE A 96 -6.82 -2.04 -7.54
N ASP A 97 -6.90 -1.70 -6.26
CA ASP A 97 -8.07 -1.02 -5.68
C ASP A 97 -8.15 0.47 -6.03
N TYR A 98 -7.03 1.20 -5.89
CA TYR A 98 -7.02 2.66 -6.04
C TYR A 98 -5.77 3.17 -6.75
N TYR A 99 -5.88 4.40 -7.25
CA TYR A 99 -4.85 5.12 -7.98
C TYR A 99 -4.83 6.57 -7.52
N GLN A 100 -3.64 7.12 -7.28
CA GLN A 100 -3.42 8.49 -6.83
C GLN A 100 -2.28 9.12 -7.63
N GLY A 101 -2.42 10.41 -7.94
CA GLY A 101 -1.37 11.17 -8.63
C GLY A 101 -1.92 12.36 -9.41
N TYR A 102 -1.01 13.16 -9.95
CA TYR A 102 -1.32 14.41 -10.67
C TYR A 102 -2.32 14.21 -11.82
N PHE A 103 -2.30 13.05 -12.47
CA PHE A 103 -3.23 12.70 -13.55
C PHE A 103 -4.72 12.85 -13.14
N PHE A 104 -5.04 12.64 -11.86
CA PHE A 104 -6.41 12.67 -11.35
C PHE A 104 -6.81 14.02 -10.71
N THR A 105 -5.85 14.89 -10.41
CA THR A 105 -6.11 16.14 -9.67
C THR A 105 -6.44 17.32 -10.57
N ASN A 106 -6.21 17.21 -11.88
CA ASN A 106 -6.63 18.23 -12.83
C ASN A 106 -8.05 17.97 -13.33
N PRO A 107 -9.03 18.84 -13.03
CA PRO A 107 -10.27 18.85 -13.78
C PRO A 107 -9.96 19.18 -15.24
N LYS A 108 -10.52 18.40 -16.17
CA LYS A 108 -10.59 18.78 -17.58
C LYS A 108 -11.73 19.75 -17.81
#